data_AF-A0A7S1V3S4-F1
#
_entry.id   AF-A0A7S1V3S4-F1
#
_cell.length_a   1.000
_cell.length_b   1.000
_cell.length_c   1.000
_cell.angle_alpha   90.00
_cell.angle_beta   90.00
_cell.angle_gamma   90.00
#
_symmetry.space_group_name_H-M   'P 1'
#
loop_
_entity.id
_entity.type
_entity.pdbx_description
1 polymer ?
#
loop_
_entity_poly.entity_id
_entity_poly.type
_entity_poly.pdbx_seq_one_letter_code
_entity_poly.pdbx_strand_id
1 'polypeptide(L)'
;GKSSLVNMITNRKSLAYTSKTPGKTQQFNYFAVNDKPDLEREIRFGDVVSGEKDADAFYIVDLPGFGFAKVPDHVRLDWSAFMGRYMTERKTLKVVFHLVDSRHGPTGEDGSIMKMVGDMLPREVQYVIVLTKAD
;
A
#
# COMPACT_ATOMS: atom_id res chain seq x y z
N GLY A 1 10.59 2.52 4.29
CA GLY A 1 9.91 1.24 4.56
C GLY A 1 9.16 0.80 3.33
N LYS A 2 7.90 1.21 3.18
CA LYS A 2 6.99 0.80 2.07
C LYS A 2 7.61 0.87 0.68
N SER A 3 8.02 2.05 0.22
CA SER A 3 8.56 2.23 -1.14
C SER A 3 9.89 1.46 -1.35
N SER A 4 10.69 1.28 -0.29
CA SER A 4 11.89 0.43 -0.34
C SER A 4 11.54 -1.05 -0.50
N LEU A 5 10.49 -1.53 0.20
CA LEU A 5 9.97 -2.89 0.07
C LEU A 5 9.42 -3.11 -1.35
N VAL A 6 8.64 -2.18 -1.90
CA VAL A 6 8.12 -2.25 -3.28
C VAL A 6 9.27 -2.39 -4.28
N ASN A 7 10.30 -1.57 -4.16
CA ASN A 7 11.48 -1.65 -5.01
C ASN A 7 12.20 -3.02 -4.88
N MET A 8 12.32 -3.54 -3.65
CA MET A 8 12.94 -4.84 -3.39
C MET A 8 12.15 -5.99 -4.02
N ILE A 9 10.84 -6.09 -3.77
CA ILE A 9 10.01 -7.20 -4.28
C ILE A 9 9.83 -7.16 -5.80
N THR A 10 9.96 -5.98 -6.41
CA THR A 10 9.90 -5.82 -7.87
C THR A 10 11.28 -5.90 -8.54
N ASN A 11 12.36 -6.08 -7.76
CA ASN A 11 13.74 -6.02 -8.25
C ASN A 11 14.04 -4.76 -9.09
N ARG A 12 13.51 -3.60 -8.67
CA ARG A 12 13.70 -2.29 -9.31
C ARG A 12 14.34 -1.32 -8.32
N LYS A 13 15.18 -0.40 -8.82
CA LYS A 13 15.87 0.57 -7.95
C LYS A 13 15.07 1.84 -7.65
N SER A 14 14.15 2.22 -8.52
CA SER A 14 13.48 3.54 -8.47
C SER A 14 12.03 3.51 -8.98
N LEU A 15 11.33 2.39 -8.82
CA LEU A 15 9.93 2.26 -9.22
C LEU A 15 9.02 3.06 -8.27
N ALA A 16 9.16 2.83 -6.97
CA ALA A 16 8.50 3.62 -5.94
C ALA A 16 9.46 4.68 -5.39
N TYR A 17 9.01 5.95 -5.35
CA TYR A 17 9.81 7.06 -4.83
C TYR A 17 10.10 6.89 -3.34
N THR A 18 11.38 6.70 -2.99
CA THR A 18 11.82 6.61 -1.59
C THR A 18 12.21 8.00 -1.08
N SER A 19 11.43 8.59 -0.17
CA SER A 19 11.79 9.84 0.53
C SER A 19 12.30 9.54 1.94
N LYS A 20 13.37 10.23 2.37
CA LYS A 20 13.82 10.24 3.78
C LYS A 20 12.89 11.04 4.69
N THR A 21 12.18 12.02 4.13
CA THR A 21 11.17 12.82 4.85
C THR A 21 9.83 12.10 4.83
N PRO A 22 9.24 11.78 6.00
CA PRO A 22 7.91 11.18 6.09
C PRO A 22 6.80 12.06 5.48
N GLY A 23 5.71 11.46 5.01
CA GLY A 23 4.48 12.18 4.63
C GLY A 23 4.39 12.73 3.20
N LYS A 24 5.31 12.39 2.28
CA LYS A 24 5.24 12.86 0.89
C LYS A 24 4.21 12.14 0.01
N THR A 25 3.92 10.87 0.29
CA THR A 25 2.91 10.11 -0.45
C THR A 25 1.53 10.46 0.07
N GLN A 26 0.80 11.34 -0.63
CA GLN A 26 -0.59 11.72 -0.31
C GLN A 26 -1.62 10.99 -1.20
N GLN A 27 -1.13 10.20 -2.15
CA GLN A 27 -1.94 9.51 -3.17
C GLN A 27 -1.69 8.01 -3.08
N PHE A 28 -2.62 7.24 -3.66
CA PHE A 28 -2.43 5.82 -3.85
C PHE A 28 -1.57 5.61 -5.09
N ASN A 29 -0.43 4.96 -4.92
CA ASN A 29 0.38 4.58 -6.06
C ASN A 29 0.10 3.12 -6.40
N TYR A 30 -0.38 2.89 -7.63
CA TYR A 30 -0.61 1.55 -8.18
C TYR A 30 0.56 1.18 -9.08
N PHE A 31 1.19 0.05 -8.79
CA PHE A 31 2.24 -0.54 -9.60
C PHE A 31 1.70 -1.82 -10.22
N ALA A 32 1.54 -1.82 -11.54
CA ALA A 32 1.18 -3.02 -12.28
C ALA A 32 2.38 -3.98 -12.30
N VAL A 33 2.14 -5.25 -12.02
CA VAL A 33 3.13 -6.33 -12.07
C VAL A 33 2.62 -7.38 -13.04
N ASN A 34 3.49 -7.81 -13.95
CA ASN A 34 3.20 -8.77 -15.02
C ASN A 34 2.01 -8.39 -15.92
N ASP A 35 1.51 -7.14 -15.85
CA ASP A 35 0.54 -6.62 -16.79
C ASP A 35 1.33 -6.10 -18.00
N LYS A 36 1.33 -6.86 -19.11
CA LYS A 36 1.99 -6.47 -20.37
C LYS A 36 0.98 -6.09 -21.46
N PRO A 37 0.26 -4.96 -21.35
CA PRO A 37 -0.46 -4.42 -22.50
C PRO A 37 0.53 -3.62 -23.36
N ASP A 38 1.45 -4.30 -24.03
CA ASP A 38 2.26 -3.83 -25.16
C ASP A 38 3.07 -2.51 -25.08
N LEU A 39 3.17 -1.77 -23.96
CA LEU A 39 4.21 -0.73 -23.77
C LEU A 39 4.37 -0.37 -22.29
N GLU A 40 5.59 -0.02 -21.89
CA GLU A 40 5.83 0.83 -20.71
C GLU A 40 5.12 2.18 -20.92
N ARG A 41 3.83 2.27 -20.58
CA ARG A 41 3.03 3.50 -20.65
C ARG A 41 2.46 3.81 -19.28
N GLU A 42 2.42 5.11 -18.96
CA GLU A 42 1.69 5.62 -17.81
C GLU A 42 0.19 5.42 -18.08
N ILE A 43 -0.46 4.50 -17.35
CA ILE A 43 -1.91 4.29 -17.41
C ILE A 43 -2.57 5.28 -16.44
N ARG A 44 -3.50 6.07 -16.94
CA ARG A 44 -4.25 7.06 -16.18
C ARG A 44 -5.64 6.54 -15.84
N PHE A 45 -6.24 7.11 -14.79
CA PHE A 45 -7.61 6.80 -14.43
C PHE A 45 -8.56 7.17 -15.58
N GLY A 46 -9.26 6.17 -16.13
CA GLY A 46 -10.18 6.32 -17.27
C GLY A 46 -9.71 5.68 -18.57
N ASP A 47 -8.45 5.22 -18.65
CA ASP A 47 -7.94 4.57 -19.86
C ASP A 47 -8.61 3.20 -20.09
N VAL A 48 -9.04 2.96 -21.33
CA VAL A 48 -9.49 1.64 -21.78
C VAL A 48 -8.25 0.84 -22.18
N VAL A 49 -7.86 -0.12 -21.33
CA VAL A 49 -6.77 -1.05 -21.62
C VAL A 49 -7.36 -2.22 -22.43
N SER A 50 -6.96 -2.32 -23.70
CA SER A 50 -7.31 -3.44 -24.58
C SER A 50 -6.34 -4.61 -24.39
N GLY A 51 -6.85 -5.85 -24.38
CA GLY A 51 -6.07 -7.07 -24.20
C GLY A 51 -6.57 -7.91 -23.02
N GLU A 52 -6.37 -9.21 -23.06
CA GLU A 52 -6.55 -10.05 -21.88
C GLU A 52 -5.41 -9.78 -20.90
N LYS A 53 -5.73 -9.62 -19.61
CA LYS A 53 -4.69 -9.53 -18.59
C LYS A 53 -3.99 -10.87 -18.49
N ASP A 54 -2.66 -10.85 -18.37
CA ASP A 54 -1.90 -12.03 -18.02
C ASP A 54 -2.47 -12.65 -16.73
N ALA A 55 -2.60 -13.98 -16.68
CA ALA A 55 -3.24 -14.68 -15.57
C ALA A 55 -2.52 -14.45 -14.23
N ASP A 56 -1.24 -14.08 -14.28
CA ASP A 56 -0.40 -13.73 -13.14
C ASP A 56 -0.22 -12.22 -12.95
N ALA A 57 -1.01 -11.38 -13.63
CA ALA A 57 -0.98 -9.93 -13.45
C ALA A 57 -1.67 -9.48 -12.16
N PHE A 58 -1.04 -8.57 -11.42
CA PHE A 58 -1.62 -7.98 -10.21
C PHE A 58 -1.12 -6.55 -9.98
N TYR A 59 -1.70 -5.87 -8.99
CA TYR A 59 -1.23 -4.57 -8.54
C TYR A 59 -0.60 -4.64 -7.16
N ILE A 60 0.54 -3.98 -7.00
CA ILE A 60 1.04 -3.55 -5.70
C ILE A 60 0.53 -2.13 -5.47
N VAL A 61 -0.02 -1.87 -4.29
CA VAL A 61 -0.56 -0.56 -3.93
C VAL A 61 0.23 0.02 -2.77
N ASP A 62 0.96 1.11 -3.00
CA ASP A 62 1.63 1.87 -1.94
C ASP A 62 0.64 2.90 -1.39
N LEU A 63 0.17 2.63 -0.18
CA LEU A 63 -0.72 3.50 0.56
C LEU A 63 0.04 4.69 1.14
N PRO A 64 -0.60 5.84 1.36
CA PRO A 64 -0.03 6.95 2.11
C PRO A 64 0.58 6.47 3.43
N GLY A 65 1.70 7.06 3.85
CA GLY A 65 2.30 6.75 5.15
C GLY A 65 1.53 7.45 6.27
N PHE A 66 0.54 6.79 6.86
CA PHE A 66 -0.36 7.38 7.85
C PHE A 66 0.29 7.68 9.21
N GLY A 67 1.33 6.93 9.60
CA GLY A 67 1.84 6.91 10.97
C GLY A 67 3.07 7.78 11.29
N PHE A 68 3.38 8.82 10.51
CA PHE A 68 4.64 9.56 10.74
C PHE A 68 4.59 11.07 10.51
N ALA A 69 3.45 11.64 10.08
CA ALA A 69 3.36 13.07 9.79
C ALA A 69 2.56 13.81 10.85
N LYS A 70 3.05 14.98 11.27
CA LYS A 70 2.29 16.02 11.97
C LYS A 70 1.25 16.61 11.03
N VAL A 71 0.27 15.81 10.63
CA VAL A 71 -0.88 16.27 9.84
C VAL A 71 -2.00 16.70 10.79
N PRO A 72 -2.82 17.68 10.40
CA PRO A 72 -4.00 18.07 11.18
C PRO A 72 -4.98 16.90 11.35
N ASP A 73 -5.74 16.92 12.44
CA ASP A 73 -6.65 15.81 12.79
C ASP A 73 -7.75 15.58 11.74
N HIS A 74 -8.26 16.64 11.10
CA HIS A 74 -9.24 16.48 10.02
C HIS A 74 -8.69 15.68 8.84
N VAL A 75 -7.41 15.88 8.48
CA VAL A 75 -6.74 15.12 7.41
C VAL A 75 -6.58 13.66 7.81
N ARG A 76 -6.24 13.40 9.09
CA ARG A 76 -6.17 12.01 9.61
C ARG A 76 -7.52 11.31 9.53
N LEU A 77 -8.60 12.01 9.88
CA LEU A 77 -9.96 11.46 9.82
C LEU A 77 -10.36 11.11 8.39
N ASP A 78 -10.11 12.01 7.44
CA ASP A 78 -10.40 11.79 6.02
C ASP A 78 -9.64 10.57 5.48
N TRP A 79 -8.37 10.44 5.86
CA TRP A 79 -7.54 9.29 5.49
C TRP A 79 -8.01 7.98 6.13
N SER A 80 -8.36 7.98 7.42
CA SER A 80 -8.93 6.82 8.09
C SER A 80 -10.24 6.36 7.44
N ALA A 81 -11.12 7.29 7.12
CA ALA A 81 -12.37 6.99 6.41
C ALA A 81 -12.10 6.43 5.00
N PHE A 82 -11.10 6.96 4.29
CA PHE A 82 -10.69 6.43 3.00
C PHE A 82 -10.07 5.03 3.11
N MET A 83 -9.23 4.77 4.12
CA MET A 83 -8.66 3.44 4.38
C MET A 83 -9.73 2.41 4.69
N GLY A 84 -10.65 2.76 5.58
CA GLY A 84 -11.78 1.88 5.92
C GLY A 84 -12.52 1.45 4.67
N ARG A 85 -12.96 2.41 3.84
CA ARG A 85 -13.66 2.12 2.57
C ARG A 85 -12.80 1.31 1.60
N TYR A 86 -11.52 1.65 1.46
CA TYR A 86 -10.64 0.90 0.55
C TYR A 86 -10.49 -0.56 0.98
N MET A 87 -10.30 -0.82 2.27
CA MET A 87 -10.13 -2.17 2.81
C MET A 87 -11.42 -3.00 2.73
N THR A 88 -12.59 -2.38 2.89
CA THR A 88 -13.89 -3.08 2.92
C THR A 88 -14.53 -3.23 1.54
N GLU A 89 -14.43 -2.23 0.67
CA GLU A 89 -15.18 -2.19 -0.60
C GLU A 89 -14.35 -2.72 -1.79
N ARG A 90 -13.02 -2.77 -1.68
CA ARG A 90 -12.16 -3.20 -2.78
C ARG A 90 -12.16 -4.73 -2.92
N LYS A 91 -13.12 -5.25 -3.69
CA LYS A 91 -13.27 -6.70 -3.98
C LYS A 91 -12.04 -7.39 -4.57
N THR A 92 -11.12 -6.63 -5.19
CA THR A 92 -9.87 -7.15 -5.76
C THR A 92 -8.70 -7.14 -4.78
N LEU A 93 -8.86 -6.60 -3.57
CA LEU A 93 -7.85 -6.66 -2.52
C LEU A 93 -7.71 -8.11 -2.05
N LYS A 94 -6.47 -8.61 -1.97
CA LYS A 94 -6.17 -9.99 -1.56
C LYS A 94 -5.23 -10.09 -0.37
N VAL A 95 -4.27 -9.18 -0.26
CA VAL A 95 -3.29 -9.17 0.82
C VAL A 95 -3.03 -7.75 1.28
N VAL A 96 -2.94 -7.54 2.59
CA VAL A 96 -2.52 -6.30 3.22
C VAL A 96 -1.22 -6.56 3.98
N PHE A 97 -0.16 -5.85 3.59
CA PHE A 97 1.13 -5.88 4.28
C PHE A 97 1.25 -4.71 5.25
N HIS A 98 1.34 -4.99 6.55
CA HIS A 98 1.58 -4.00 7.59
C HIS A 98 3.05 -4.00 7.99
N LEU A 99 3.77 -2.93 7.65
CA LEU A 99 5.21 -2.83 7.89
C LEU A 99 5.48 -2.21 9.25
N VAL A 100 6.12 -2.97 10.13
CA VAL A 100 6.52 -2.54 11.48
C VAL A 100 8.06 -2.44 11.52
N ASP A 101 8.60 -1.40 12.16
CA ASP A 101 10.05 -1.24 12.37
C ASP A 101 10.51 -2.19 13.50
N SER A 102 11.30 -3.22 13.17
CA SER A 102 11.69 -4.26 14.13
C SER A 102 12.56 -3.73 15.28
N ARG A 103 13.21 -2.58 15.10
CA ARG A 103 14.11 -1.98 16.10
C ARG A 103 13.34 -1.38 17.29
N HIS A 104 12.06 -1.10 17.12
CA HIS A 104 11.20 -0.52 18.15
C HIS A 104 9.97 -1.40 18.45
N GLY A 105 9.68 -2.38 17.59
CA GLY A 105 8.47 -3.21 17.69
C GLY A 105 7.19 -2.44 17.32
N PRO A 106 6.02 -3.04 17.53
CA PRO A 106 4.74 -2.38 17.29
C PRO A 106 4.53 -1.18 18.21
N THR A 107 4.13 -0.06 17.64
CA THR A 107 3.74 1.17 18.34
C THR A 107 2.25 1.17 18.68
N GLY A 108 1.78 2.18 19.44
CA GLY A 108 0.35 2.36 19.70
C GLY A 108 -0.46 2.64 18.42
N GLU A 109 0.15 3.27 17.42
CA GLU A 109 -0.46 3.46 16.10
C GLU A 109 -0.61 2.13 15.37
N ASP A 110 0.42 1.27 15.42
CA ASP A 110 0.34 -0.08 14.85
C ASP A 110 -0.80 -0.88 15.51
N GLY A 111 -0.96 -0.79 16.83
CA GLY A 111 -2.05 -1.44 17.55
C GLY A 111 -3.44 -0.95 17.12
N SER A 112 -3.57 0.35 16.84
CA SER A 112 -4.82 0.94 16.34
C SER A 112 -5.16 0.44 14.93
N ILE A 113 -4.14 0.33 14.06
CA ILE A 113 -4.29 -0.25 12.71
C ILE A 113 -4.65 -1.73 12.80
N MET A 114 -3.98 -2.51 13.65
CA MET A 114 -4.26 -3.94 13.84
C MET A 114 -5.71 -4.17 14.30
N LYS A 115 -6.20 -3.34 15.23
CA LYS A 115 -7.60 -3.39 15.66
C LYS A 115 -8.56 -3.06 14.51
N MET A 116 -8.32 -1.96 13.78
CA MET A 116 -9.14 -1.56 12.64
C MET A 116 -9.20 -2.65 11.56
N VAL A 117 -8.05 -3.24 11.24
CA VAL A 117 -7.97 -4.36 10.29
C VAL A 117 -8.75 -5.57 10.80
N GLY A 118 -8.59 -5.94 12.07
CA GLY A 118 -9.33 -7.05 12.67
C GLY A 118 -10.85 -6.86 12.64
N ASP A 119 -11.32 -5.63 12.79
CA ASP A 119 -12.74 -5.28 12.81
C ASP A 119 -13.35 -5.18 11.38
N MET A 120 -12.56 -4.76 10.39
CA MET A 120 -13.08 -4.32 9.08
C MET A 120 -12.64 -5.18 7.89
N LEU A 121 -11.51 -5.86 7.97
CA LEU A 121 -10.95 -6.53 6.80
C LEU A 121 -11.76 -7.80 6.46
N PRO A 122 -12.18 -8.00 5.19
CA PRO A 122 -12.89 -9.21 4.79
C PRO A 122 -12.07 -10.48 5.07
N ARG A 123 -12.74 -11.58 5.43
CA ARG A 123 -12.07 -12.83 5.85
C ARG A 123 -11.18 -13.44 4.76
N GLU A 124 -11.51 -13.20 3.51
CA GLU A 124 -10.76 -13.65 2.34
C GLU A 124 -9.49 -12.84 2.07
N VAL A 125 -9.31 -11.70 2.73
CA VAL A 125 -8.12 -10.86 2.56
C VAL A 125 -7.10 -11.23 3.63
N GLN A 126 -5.91 -11.64 3.20
CA GLN A 126 -4.84 -12.00 4.10
C GLN A 126 -4.17 -10.76 4.71
N TYR A 127 -3.97 -10.76 6.03
CA TYR A 127 -3.22 -9.73 6.72
C TYR A 127 -1.84 -10.25 7.13
N VAL A 128 -0.78 -9.57 6.70
CA VAL A 128 0.61 -9.98 6.93
C VAL A 128 1.37 -8.85 7.60
N ILE A 129 1.95 -9.12 8.77
CA ILE A 129 2.86 -8.19 9.44
C ILE A 129 4.28 -8.45 8.95
N VAL A 130 4.94 -7.41 8.47
CA VAL A 130 6.33 -7.45 7.97
C VAL A 130 7.21 -6.66 8.92
N LEU A 131 8.13 -7.35 9.61
CA LEU A 131 9.14 -6.72 10.43
C LEU A 131 10.28 -6.22 9.53
N THR A 132 10.47 -4.91 9.48
CA THR A 132 11.43 -4.23 8.60
C THR A 132 12.64 -3.73 9.38
N LYS A 133 13.80 -3.58 8.70
CA LYS A 133 15.09 -3.16 9.30
C LYS A 133 15.63 -4.17 10.32
N ALA A 134 15.58 -5.44 9.93
CA ALA A 134 16.05 -6.57 10.73
C ALA A 134 17.55 -6.87 10.54
N ASP A 135 18.22 -6.11 9.66
CA ASP A 135 19.68 -6.09 9.50
C ASP A 135 20.41 -5.46 10.70
#